data_AF-A0A3B3UJS8-F1
#
_entry.id   AF-A0A3B3UJS8-F1
#
_cell.length_a   1.000
_cell.length_b   1.000
_cell.length_c   1.000
_cell.angle_alpha   90.00
_cell.angle_beta   90.00
_cell.angle_gamma   90.00
#
_symmetry.space_group_name_H-M   'P 1'
#
loop_
_entity.id
_entity.type
_entity.pdbx_description
1 polymer ?
#
loop_
_entity_poly.entity_id
_entity_poly.type
_entity_poly.pdbx_seq_one_letter_code
_entity_poly.pdbx_strand_id
1 'polypeptide(L)'
;MDRFATVEHYKAGMVLSGAGDALGYRNQLWEYNESGPAIHQELQELGGLKNIKVEFPDWPVSDDTVLHLATAEGLATGKTGEELLHEVAGRYVEAMKDMKGRKPGPSSILGVSQLKPGEEEGYRVPYNPEGTGCGAAMRSMCIGLKYPKPDQLLSLVAVAVETGRMTHPHPTGFLGAVASALFASYAVQRRPMTTWGLGLINEACPVARTIVQGRGFAVDETERDWGYFCDKWQWYLDLRGLSNGVGPLLWPPSYGPAERDKAYKSFSLSGWAGRSGHDAPMIALDALLGAGSDWEELMNRAAFHGGDSDSTAVIAACCWGLLYGTKGVPEGNYSDLEYRDRLERCAEQLYALSH
;
A
#
# COMPACT_ATOMS: atom_id res chain seq x y z
N MET A 1 2.13 16.16 -16.78
CA MET A 1 1.84 16.10 -15.34
C MET A 1 1.95 17.49 -14.77
N ASP A 2 1.03 17.88 -13.91
CA ASP A 2 1.12 19.16 -13.19
C ASP A 2 2.38 19.17 -12.31
N ARG A 3 2.98 20.37 -12.21
CA ARG A 3 4.25 20.57 -11.49
C ARG A 3 4.14 20.26 -10.00
N PHE A 4 2.94 20.35 -9.44
CA PHE A 4 2.64 20.09 -8.02
C PHE A 4 1.37 19.27 -7.90
N ALA A 5 1.28 18.44 -6.86
CA ALA A 5 0.02 17.79 -6.50
C ALA A 5 -0.95 18.82 -5.89
N THR A 6 -2.22 18.69 -6.23
CA THR A 6 -3.32 19.52 -5.72
C THR A 6 -4.19 18.71 -4.76
N VAL A 7 -5.14 19.36 -4.08
CA VAL A 7 -6.14 18.64 -3.29
C VAL A 7 -6.91 17.59 -4.10
N GLU A 8 -7.17 17.86 -5.39
CA GLU A 8 -7.83 16.91 -6.29
C GLU A 8 -6.97 15.67 -6.57
N HIS A 9 -5.64 15.81 -6.60
CA HIS A 9 -4.73 14.66 -6.68
C HIS A 9 -4.75 13.84 -5.38
N TYR A 10 -4.86 14.49 -4.21
CA TYR A 10 -5.00 13.80 -2.93
C TYR A 10 -6.32 13.02 -2.86
N LYS A 11 -7.43 13.65 -3.28
CA LYS A 11 -8.74 12.99 -3.38
C LYS A 11 -8.68 11.79 -4.32
N ALA A 12 -8.12 11.97 -5.50
CA ALA A 12 -7.91 10.87 -6.44
C ALA A 12 -7.05 9.75 -5.83
N GLY A 13 -5.98 10.09 -5.12
CA GLY A 13 -5.13 9.11 -4.42
C GLY A 13 -5.91 8.27 -3.41
N MET A 14 -6.74 8.89 -2.55
CA MET A 14 -7.53 8.15 -1.56
C MET A 14 -8.69 7.36 -2.20
N VAL A 15 -9.43 7.98 -3.12
CA VAL A 15 -10.60 7.37 -3.76
C VAL A 15 -10.17 6.22 -4.69
N LEU A 16 -9.14 6.41 -5.52
CA LEU A 16 -8.67 5.36 -6.41
C LEU A 16 -7.95 4.24 -5.67
N SER A 17 -7.36 4.50 -4.49
CA SER A 17 -6.91 3.44 -3.59
C SER A 17 -8.05 2.49 -3.25
N GLY A 18 -9.20 3.02 -2.81
CA GLY A 18 -10.37 2.19 -2.52
C GLY A 18 -11.02 1.55 -3.75
N ALA A 19 -11.00 2.23 -4.90
CA ALA A 19 -11.44 1.62 -6.16
C ALA A 19 -10.54 0.45 -6.58
N GLY A 20 -9.21 0.58 -6.42
CA GLY A 20 -8.25 -0.46 -6.72
C GLY A 20 -8.46 -1.69 -5.85
N ASP A 21 -8.63 -1.49 -4.54
CA ASP A 21 -9.05 -2.53 -3.58
C ASP A 21 -10.32 -3.24 -4.09
N ALA A 22 -11.44 -2.52 -4.23
CA ALA A 22 -12.71 -3.13 -4.60
C ALA A 22 -12.66 -3.88 -5.96
N LEU A 23 -11.90 -3.35 -6.93
CA LEU A 23 -11.67 -3.99 -8.23
C LEU A 23 -10.82 -5.26 -8.11
N GLY A 24 -9.77 -5.27 -7.29
CA GLY A 24 -8.93 -6.45 -7.05
C GLY A 24 -9.62 -7.51 -6.20
N TYR A 25 -10.51 -7.07 -5.30
CA TYR A 25 -11.24 -7.90 -4.36
C TYR A 25 -12.42 -8.61 -5.02
N ARG A 26 -13.30 -7.83 -5.68
CA ARG A 26 -14.58 -8.24 -6.26
C ARG A 26 -15.36 -9.20 -5.34
N ASN A 27 -15.63 -8.73 -4.13
CA ASN A 27 -16.35 -9.49 -3.11
C ASN A 27 -15.75 -10.91 -2.91
N GLN A 28 -14.41 -10.99 -2.80
CA GLN A 28 -13.61 -12.21 -2.63
C GLN A 28 -13.48 -13.09 -3.87
N LEU A 29 -14.18 -12.80 -4.97
CA LEU A 29 -14.17 -13.68 -6.15
C LEU A 29 -12.84 -13.64 -6.89
N TRP A 30 -12.14 -12.50 -6.87
CA TRP A 30 -10.89 -12.32 -7.59
C TRP A 30 -9.64 -12.44 -6.71
N GLU A 31 -9.67 -11.92 -5.48
CA GLU A 31 -8.57 -12.08 -4.50
C GLU A 31 -8.15 -13.56 -4.32
N TYR A 32 -9.13 -14.47 -4.25
CA TYR A 32 -8.87 -15.91 -4.05
C TYR A 32 -8.83 -16.73 -5.35
N ASN A 33 -8.81 -16.07 -6.51
CA ASN A 33 -8.62 -16.73 -7.80
C ASN A 33 -7.13 -16.71 -8.18
N GLU A 34 -6.43 -17.83 -8.02
CA GLU A 34 -5.00 -17.94 -8.30
C GLU A 34 -4.63 -17.91 -9.80
N SER A 35 -5.55 -17.55 -10.69
CA SER A 35 -5.33 -17.46 -12.14
C SER A 35 -5.67 -16.08 -12.68
N GLY A 36 -4.64 -15.25 -12.88
CA GLY A 36 -4.72 -14.00 -13.62
C GLY A 36 -5.39 -14.17 -15.00
N PRO A 37 -5.04 -15.17 -15.82
CA PRO A 37 -5.76 -15.45 -17.07
C PRO A 37 -7.27 -15.65 -16.90
N ALA A 38 -7.71 -16.36 -15.86
CA ALA A 38 -9.14 -16.57 -15.59
C ALA A 38 -9.82 -15.28 -15.14
N ILE A 39 -9.18 -14.48 -14.28
CA ILE A 39 -9.68 -13.15 -13.88
C ILE A 39 -9.84 -12.26 -15.11
N HIS A 40 -8.84 -12.23 -15.99
CA HIS A 40 -8.88 -11.45 -17.23
C HIS A 40 -9.96 -11.94 -18.20
N GLN A 41 -10.19 -13.25 -18.27
CA GLN A 41 -11.29 -13.80 -19.07
C GLN A 41 -12.65 -13.31 -18.53
N GLU A 42 -12.89 -13.42 -17.22
CA GLU A 42 -14.13 -12.96 -16.61
C GLU A 42 -14.30 -11.44 -16.75
N LEU A 43 -13.22 -10.66 -16.62
CA LEU A 43 -13.24 -9.22 -16.91
C LEU A 43 -13.76 -8.93 -18.32
N GLN A 44 -13.36 -9.71 -19.34
CA GLN A 44 -13.88 -9.56 -20.70
C GLN A 44 -15.35 -9.96 -20.81
N GLU A 45 -15.77 -11.01 -20.09
CA GLU A 45 -17.18 -11.44 -20.03
C GLU A 45 -18.08 -10.37 -19.37
N LEU A 46 -17.54 -9.61 -18.41
CA LEU A 46 -18.18 -8.42 -17.82
C LEU A 46 -18.15 -7.18 -18.74
N GLY A 47 -17.57 -7.30 -19.95
CA GLY A 47 -17.48 -6.22 -20.93
C GLY A 47 -16.24 -5.32 -20.80
N GLY A 48 -15.25 -5.72 -20.01
CA GLY A 48 -14.02 -4.97 -19.76
C GLY A 48 -14.15 -3.91 -18.67
N LEU A 49 -13.01 -3.37 -18.22
CA LEU A 49 -12.92 -2.48 -17.07
C LEU A 49 -13.84 -1.26 -17.16
N LYS A 50 -13.98 -0.69 -18.35
CA LYS A 50 -14.84 0.48 -18.61
C LYS A 50 -16.33 0.27 -18.30
N ASN A 51 -16.78 -0.99 -18.22
CA ASN A 51 -18.17 -1.35 -18.00
C ASN A 51 -18.43 -1.82 -16.56
N ILE A 52 -17.39 -1.88 -15.72
CA ILE A 52 -17.56 -2.17 -14.30
C ILE A 52 -18.12 -0.93 -13.59
N LYS A 53 -19.08 -1.19 -12.69
CA LYS A 53 -19.56 -0.21 -11.71
C LYS A 53 -19.16 -0.69 -10.33
N VAL A 54 -18.21 0.01 -9.72
CA VAL A 54 -17.73 -0.29 -8.37
C VAL A 54 -18.74 0.28 -7.38
N GLU A 55 -19.65 -0.58 -6.95
CA GLU A 55 -20.75 -0.26 -6.04
C GLU A 55 -21.01 -1.45 -5.10
N PHE A 56 -21.32 -1.15 -3.84
CA PHE A 56 -21.76 -2.16 -2.86
C PHE A 56 -23.17 -2.68 -3.24
N PRO A 57 -23.46 -4.00 -3.13
CA PRO A 57 -22.69 -5.05 -2.47
C PRO A 57 -21.77 -5.87 -3.38
N ASP A 58 -21.78 -5.63 -4.70
CA ASP A 58 -21.07 -6.49 -5.65
C ASP A 58 -19.57 -6.21 -5.70
N TRP A 59 -19.18 -4.96 -5.44
CA TRP A 59 -17.79 -4.49 -5.38
C TRP A 59 -17.54 -3.73 -4.07
N PRO A 60 -17.65 -4.41 -2.91
CA PRO A 60 -17.30 -3.80 -1.63
C PRO A 60 -15.79 -3.58 -1.56
N VAL A 61 -15.36 -2.63 -0.73
CA VAL A 61 -13.94 -2.53 -0.36
C VAL A 61 -13.58 -3.64 0.64
N SER A 62 -12.32 -4.10 0.66
CA SER A 62 -11.82 -5.10 1.61
C SER A 62 -11.33 -4.47 2.92
N ASP A 63 -10.58 -5.21 3.74
CA ASP A 63 -9.98 -4.67 4.95
C ASP A 63 -8.89 -3.64 4.66
N ASP A 64 -8.33 -3.66 3.46
CA ASP A 64 -7.34 -2.73 2.93
C ASP A 64 -7.80 -1.28 3.04
N THR A 65 -8.92 -0.94 2.40
CA THR A 65 -9.47 0.42 2.46
C THR A 65 -9.93 0.77 3.86
N VAL A 66 -10.53 -0.18 4.59
CA VAL A 66 -11.03 0.07 5.96
C VAL A 66 -9.87 0.45 6.89
N LEU A 67 -8.74 -0.27 6.81
CA LEU A 67 -7.55 0.03 7.60
C LEU A 67 -6.78 1.24 7.06
N HIS A 68 -6.76 1.47 5.75
CA HIS A 68 -6.18 2.68 5.17
C HIS A 68 -6.93 3.94 5.62
N LEU A 69 -8.27 3.91 5.65
CA LEU A 69 -9.11 4.94 6.24
C LEU A 69 -8.81 5.14 7.72
N ALA A 70 -8.64 4.06 8.49
CA ALA A 70 -8.30 4.15 9.91
C ALA A 70 -6.99 4.92 10.14
N THR A 71 -5.94 4.64 9.34
CA THR A 71 -4.69 5.40 9.38
C THR A 71 -4.92 6.87 8.99
N ALA A 72 -5.64 7.11 7.89
CA ALA A 72 -5.87 8.45 7.36
C ALA A 72 -6.69 9.33 8.34
N GLU A 73 -7.73 8.77 8.96
CA GLU A 73 -8.53 9.44 9.99
C GLU A 73 -7.69 9.77 11.24
N GLY A 74 -6.81 8.87 11.65
CA GLY A 74 -5.88 9.12 12.76
C GLY A 74 -4.93 10.28 12.47
N LEU A 75 -4.33 10.29 11.27
CA LEU A 75 -3.46 11.38 10.80
C LEU A 75 -4.21 12.71 10.64
N ALA A 76 -5.45 12.67 10.17
CA ALA A 76 -6.29 13.85 9.93
C ALA A 76 -6.65 14.62 11.22
N THR A 77 -6.48 14.00 12.39
CA THR A 77 -6.63 14.70 13.68
C THR A 77 -5.57 15.78 13.92
N GLY A 78 -4.44 15.74 13.20
CA GLY A 78 -3.31 16.64 13.39
C GLY A 78 -2.45 16.33 14.62
N LYS A 79 -2.78 15.28 15.39
CA LYS A 79 -1.96 14.79 16.51
C LYS A 79 -0.58 14.37 16.00
N THR A 80 0.41 14.41 16.90
CA THR A 80 1.80 14.03 16.59
C THR A 80 2.40 13.20 17.72
N GLY A 81 3.56 12.59 17.47
CA GLY A 81 4.25 11.79 18.48
C GLY A 81 3.40 10.64 19.01
N GLU A 82 3.47 10.40 20.32
CA GLU A 82 2.77 9.30 20.98
C GLU A 82 1.24 9.44 20.96
N GLU A 83 0.72 10.67 21.03
CA GLU A 83 -0.73 10.91 20.92
C GLU A 83 -1.29 10.43 19.58
N LEU A 84 -0.52 10.61 18.49
CA LEU A 84 -0.88 10.09 17.18
C LEU A 84 -0.85 8.56 17.17
N LEU A 85 0.14 7.93 17.80
CA LEU A 85 0.22 6.47 17.84
C LEU A 85 -0.96 5.86 18.60
N HIS A 86 -1.37 6.45 19.71
CA HIS A 86 -2.59 6.03 20.42
C HIS A 86 -3.87 6.29 19.61
N GLU A 87 -3.96 7.43 18.92
CA GLU A 87 -5.11 7.70 18.04
C GLU A 87 -5.21 6.63 16.94
N VAL A 88 -4.13 6.36 16.21
CA VAL A 88 -4.12 5.36 15.13
C VAL A 88 -4.40 3.95 15.67
N ALA A 89 -3.84 3.58 16.82
CA ALA A 89 -4.16 2.30 17.46
C ALA A 89 -5.66 2.19 17.82
N GLY A 90 -6.25 3.26 18.34
CA GLY A 90 -7.70 3.35 18.60
C GLY A 90 -8.53 3.19 17.33
N ARG A 91 -8.11 3.82 16.23
CA ARG A 91 -8.77 3.70 14.93
C ARG A 91 -8.70 2.28 14.39
N TYR A 92 -7.57 1.58 14.53
CA TYR A 92 -7.47 0.18 14.12
C TYR A 92 -8.40 -0.73 14.92
N VAL A 93 -8.51 -0.53 16.25
CA VAL A 93 -9.46 -1.27 17.09
C VAL A 93 -10.90 -1.03 16.65
N GLU A 94 -11.27 0.23 16.37
CA GLU A 94 -12.62 0.56 15.89
C GLU A 94 -12.91 -0.04 14.51
N ALA A 95 -11.95 0.05 13.59
CA ALA A 95 -12.04 -0.47 12.23
C ALA A 95 -12.33 -1.98 12.17
N MET A 96 -11.84 -2.75 13.15
CA MET A 96 -12.10 -4.20 13.21
C MET A 96 -13.61 -4.55 13.36
N LYS A 97 -14.46 -3.59 13.75
CA LYS A 97 -15.93 -3.78 13.80
C LYS A 97 -16.58 -3.82 12.41
N ASP A 98 -15.89 -3.34 11.37
CA ASP A 98 -16.36 -3.26 9.99
C ASP A 98 -15.75 -4.36 9.09
N MET A 99 -15.26 -5.46 9.66
CA MET A 99 -14.55 -6.50 8.89
C MET A 99 -15.45 -7.60 8.31
N LYS A 100 -16.77 -7.51 8.50
CA LYS A 100 -17.70 -8.55 8.05
C LYS A 100 -17.67 -8.65 6.52
N GLY A 101 -17.19 -9.78 6.03
CA GLY A 101 -17.11 -10.04 4.59
C GLY A 101 -15.96 -9.31 3.89
N ARG A 102 -14.98 -8.80 4.63
CA ARG A 102 -13.82 -8.03 4.13
C ARG A 102 -12.46 -8.74 4.25
N LYS A 103 -12.43 -9.90 4.94
CA LYS A 103 -11.29 -10.84 5.01
C LYS A 103 -9.96 -10.30 5.61
N PRO A 104 -9.99 -9.65 6.79
CA PRO A 104 -8.75 -9.19 7.41
C PRO A 104 -7.71 -10.28 7.62
N GLY A 105 -6.47 -9.96 7.27
CA GLY A 105 -5.33 -10.86 7.44
C GLY A 105 -5.07 -11.27 8.89
N PRO A 106 -4.54 -12.48 9.15
CA PRO A 106 -4.35 -13.01 10.50
C PRO A 106 -3.43 -12.15 11.38
N SER A 107 -2.35 -11.59 10.81
CA SER A 107 -1.44 -10.70 11.54
C SER A 107 -2.11 -9.37 11.90
N SER A 108 -2.97 -8.82 11.03
CA SER A 108 -3.80 -7.65 11.34
C SER A 108 -4.75 -7.93 12.50
N ILE A 109 -5.50 -9.04 12.45
CA ILE A 109 -6.42 -9.44 13.53
C ILE A 109 -5.67 -9.61 14.85
N LEU A 110 -4.59 -10.40 14.84
CA LEU A 110 -3.82 -10.73 16.03
C LEU A 110 -3.18 -9.47 16.64
N GLY A 111 -2.58 -8.62 15.81
CA GLY A 111 -1.99 -7.37 16.25
C GLY A 111 -3.01 -6.43 16.89
N VAL A 112 -4.13 -6.17 16.22
CA VAL A 112 -5.16 -5.26 16.76
C VAL A 112 -5.75 -5.80 18.06
N SER A 113 -5.91 -7.13 18.20
CA SER A 113 -6.42 -7.73 19.43
C SER A 113 -5.53 -7.51 20.67
N GLN A 114 -4.27 -7.14 20.48
CA GLN A 114 -3.31 -6.87 21.55
C GLN A 114 -3.16 -5.38 21.88
N LEU A 115 -3.68 -4.48 21.04
CA LEU A 115 -3.60 -3.05 21.27
C LEU A 115 -4.47 -2.65 22.47
N LYS A 116 -3.96 -1.72 23.27
CA LYS A 116 -4.63 -1.09 24.41
C LYS A 116 -4.49 0.45 24.34
N PRO A 117 -5.16 1.10 23.38
CA PRO A 117 -5.06 2.55 23.20
C PRO A 117 -5.40 3.30 24.50
N GLY A 118 -4.54 4.22 24.92
CA GLY A 118 -4.68 4.99 26.16
C GLY A 118 -3.88 4.45 27.36
N GLU A 119 -3.39 3.20 27.31
CA GLU A 119 -2.40 2.69 28.27
C GLU A 119 -0.98 3.05 27.82
N GLU A 120 -0.03 3.25 28.75
CA GLU A 120 1.38 3.51 28.42
C GLU A 120 1.93 2.40 27.50
N GLU A 121 2.55 2.81 26.38
CA GLU A 121 3.00 1.90 25.31
C GLU A 121 1.93 0.97 24.72
N GLY A 122 0.64 1.20 24.99
CA GLY A 122 -0.46 0.33 24.56
C GLY A 122 -0.70 0.24 23.05
N TYR A 123 0.08 0.96 22.23
CA TYR A 123 0.13 0.77 20.78
C TYR A 123 1.19 -0.26 20.35
N ARG A 124 2.02 -0.78 21.26
CA ARG A 124 3.07 -1.75 20.95
C ARG A 124 2.56 -3.17 21.11
N VAL A 125 3.05 -4.04 20.23
CA VAL A 125 2.86 -5.50 20.32
C VAL A 125 4.22 -6.20 20.28
N PRO A 126 4.37 -7.39 20.90
CA PRO A 126 5.62 -8.13 20.90
C PRO A 126 6.08 -8.50 19.49
N TYR A 127 7.39 -8.73 19.32
CA TYR A 127 7.93 -9.28 18.07
C TYR A 127 7.19 -10.56 17.65
N ASN A 128 6.94 -10.71 16.36
CA ASN A 128 6.30 -11.91 15.80
C ASN A 128 7.01 -12.33 14.51
N PRO A 129 7.66 -13.50 14.47
CA PRO A 129 8.33 -14.00 13.26
C PRO A 129 7.38 -14.17 12.07
N GLU A 130 6.09 -14.40 12.31
CA GLU A 130 5.06 -14.53 11.28
C GLU A 130 4.42 -13.18 10.88
N GLY A 131 4.89 -12.07 11.46
CA GLY A 131 4.39 -10.71 11.22
C GLY A 131 4.78 -10.11 9.86
N THR A 132 4.99 -10.93 8.83
CA THR A 132 5.58 -10.55 7.54
C THR A 132 4.58 -10.02 6.51
N GLY A 133 3.28 -10.14 6.78
CA GLY A 133 2.18 -9.82 5.85
C GLY A 133 2.15 -8.38 5.33
N CYS A 134 1.41 -8.17 4.23
CA CYS A 134 1.19 -6.88 3.56
C CYS A 134 0.30 -5.92 4.34
N GLY A 135 -0.38 -6.38 5.41
CA GLY A 135 -1.36 -5.61 6.15
C GLY A 135 -0.87 -4.24 6.63
N ALA A 136 0.42 -4.12 6.95
CA ALA A 136 1.05 -2.84 7.28
C ALA A 136 1.29 -1.95 6.05
N ALA A 137 1.65 -2.53 4.91
CA ALA A 137 1.86 -1.82 3.64
C ALA A 137 0.58 -1.20 3.11
N MET A 138 -0.49 -2.00 2.98
CA MET A 138 -1.75 -1.63 2.33
C MET A 138 -2.48 -0.43 2.96
N ARG A 139 -2.15 -0.11 4.22
CA ARG A 139 -2.79 0.97 4.99
C ARG A 139 -1.93 2.21 5.23
N SER A 140 -0.76 2.31 4.59
CA SER A 140 0.27 3.29 4.96
C SER A 140 0.50 4.43 3.96
N MET A 141 -0.13 4.41 2.78
CA MET A 141 0.07 5.42 1.74
C MET A 141 -0.27 6.83 2.22
N CYS A 142 -1.37 7.01 2.98
CA CYS A 142 -1.78 8.29 3.56
C CYS A 142 -0.74 8.95 4.48
N ILE A 143 0.23 8.20 5.03
CA ILE A 143 1.37 8.76 5.77
C ILE A 143 2.23 9.62 4.84
N GLY A 144 2.43 9.17 3.59
CA GLY A 144 3.12 9.92 2.54
C GLY A 144 2.39 11.19 2.10
N LEU A 145 1.05 11.18 2.13
CA LEU A 145 0.22 12.36 1.88
C LEU A 145 0.42 13.42 2.98
N LYS A 146 0.53 12.98 4.24
CA LYS A 146 0.76 13.86 5.40
C LYS A 146 2.18 14.43 5.45
N TYR A 147 3.18 13.64 5.05
CA TYR A 147 4.61 14.02 5.09
C TYR A 147 5.27 13.98 3.70
N PRO A 148 4.82 14.83 2.74
CA PRO A 148 5.26 14.73 1.36
C PRO A 148 6.62 15.39 1.08
N LYS A 149 7.16 16.22 1.99
CA LYS A 149 8.36 17.03 1.72
C LYS A 149 9.64 16.24 2.00
N PRO A 150 10.73 16.42 1.21
CA PRO A 150 11.97 15.67 1.41
C PRO A 150 12.58 15.77 2.82
N ASP A 151 12.47 16.94 3.46
CA ASP A 151 12.96 17.20 4.82
C ASP A 151 12.11 16.51 5.91
N GLN A 152 10.94 15.97 5.57
CA GLN A 152 10.06 15.24 6.47
C GLN A 152 10.30 13.72 6.47
N LEU A 153 11.32 13.22 5.75
CA LEU A 153 11.60 11.78 5.62
C LEU A 153 11.67 11.07 6.98
N LEU A 154 12.34 11.67 7.98
CA LEU A 154 12.43 11.11 9.33
C LEU A 154 11.05 10.93 9.98
N SER A 155 10.16 11.92 9.85
CA SER A 155 8.80 11.86 10.41
C SER A 155 7.94 10.84 9.68
N LEU A 156 8.01 10.79 8.35
CA LEU A 156 7.34 9.79 7.52
C LEU A 156 7.72 8.38 7.96
N VAL A 157 9.03 8.10 8.02
CA VAL A 157 9.55 6.77 8.35
C VAL A 157 9.22 6.41 9.79
N ALA A 158 9.31 7.35 10.75
CA ALA A 158 8.95 7.09 12.14
C ALA A 158 7.48 6.68 12.29
N VAL A 159 6.55 7.39 11.65
CA VAL A 159 5.13 7.05 11.72
C VAL A 159 4.84 5.73 11.01
N ALA A 160 5.43 5.49 9.83
CA ALA A 160 5.24 4.24 9.09
C ALA A 160 5.78 3.01 9.84
N VAL A 161 6.96 3.12 10.45
CA VAL A 161 7.53 2.04 11.28
C VAL A 161 6.63 1.75 12.47
N GLU A 162 6.27 2.76 13.27
CA GLU A 162 5.51 2.53 14.51
C GLU A 162 4.09 2.01 14.22
N THR A 163 3.38 2.60 13.25
CA THR A 163 2.03 2.16 12.88
C THR A 163 2.00 0.82 12.15
N GLY A 164 3.05 0.47 11.41
CA GLY A 164 3.22 -0.86 10.83
C GLY A 164 3.42 -1.91 11.92
N ARG A 165 4.29 -1.62 12.90
CA ARG A 165 4.62 -2.53 14.01
C ARG A 165 3.47 -2.79 14.96
N MET A 166 2.42 -1.95 14.99
CA MET A 166 1.19 -2.21 15.76
C MET A 166 0.56 -3.57 15.44
N THR A 167 0.77 -4.09 14.22
CA THR A 167 0.25 -5.42 13.85
C THR A 167 1.24 -6.31 13.10
N HIS A 168 2.29 -5.74 12.51
CA HIS A 168 3.32 -6.46 11.75
C HIS A 168 4.70 -6.17 12.35
N PRO A 169 4.99 -6.65 13.58
CA PRO A 169 6.23 -6.40 14.29
C PRO A 169 7.38 -7.27 13.75
N HIS A 170 7.53 -7.34 12.43
CA HIS A 170 8.62 -7.99 11.69
C HIS A 170 9.12 -7.05 10.58
N PRO A 171 10.44 -6.92 10.32
CA PRO A 171 10.98 -6.01 9.31
C PRO A 171 10.37 -6.18 7.92
N THR A 172 10.21 -7.41 7.41
CA THR A 172 9.47 -7.68 6.16
C THR A 172 8.07 -7.05 6.11
N GLY A 173 7.35 -7.01 7.23
CA GLY A 173 6.01 -6.42 7.31
C GLY A 173 6.06 -4.89 7.42
N PHE A 174 6.65 -4.34 8.49
CA PHE A 174 6.61 -2.89 8.72
C PHE A 174 7.46 -2.07 7.73
N LEU A 175 8.50 -2.64 7.10
CA LEU A 175 9.19 -1.93 6.01
C LEU A 175 8.32 -1.83 4.75
N GLY A 176 7.28 -2.67 4.62
CA GLY A 176 6.23 -2.50 3.62
C GLY A 176 5.37 -1.24 3.85
N ALA A 177 5.10 -0.90 5.12
CA ALA A 177 4.48 0.38 5.48
C ALA A 177 5.37 1.55 5.06
N VAL A 178 6.68 1.45 5.33
CA VAL A 178 7.67 2.45 4.91
C VAL A 178 7.68 2.62 3.40
N ALA A 179 7.70 1.52 2.64
CA ALA A 179 7.67 1.56 1.18
C ALA A 179 6.42 2.26 0.65
N SER A 180 5.23 1.89 1.15
CA SER A 180 3.95 2.43 0.69
C SER A 180 3.80 3.93 1.01
N ALA A 181 4.19 4.33 2.22
CA ALA A 181 4.23 5.74 2.62
C ALA A 181 5.23 6.55 1.76
N LEU A 182 6.42 5.99 1.54
CA LEU A 182 7.49 6.66 0.79
C LEU A 182 7.09 6.85 -0.69
N PHE A 183 6.51 5.83 -1.32
CA PHE A 183 6.09 5.89 -2.71
C PHE A 183 4.96 6.90 -2.93
N ALA A 184 4.00 6.96 -2.01
CA ALA A 184 2.97 8.00 -2.03
C ALA A 184 3.57 9.41 -1.89
N SER A 185 4.56 9.60 -0.99
CA SER A 185 5.30 10.86 -0.87
C SER A 185 6.05 11.22 -2.16
N TYR A 186 6.72 10.25 -2.78
CA TYR A 186 7.40 10.44 -4.07
C TYR A 186 6.45 10.76 -5.23
N ALA A 187 5.24 10.18 -5.24
CA ALA A 187 4.19 10.51 -6.19
C ALA A 187 3.76 11.99 -6.07
N VAL A 188 3.57 12.46 -4.84
CA VAL A 188 3.26 13.88 -4.55
C VAL A 188 4.40 14.79 -5.01
N GLN A 189 5.65 14.39 -4.77
CA GLN A 189 6.85 15.14 -5.18
C GLN A 189 7.13 15.13 -6.68
N ARG A 190 6.39 14.33 -7.48
CA ARG A 190 6.71 14.05 -8.89
C ARG A 190 8.11 13.48 -9.09
N ARG A 191 8.62 12.73 -8.11
CA ARG A 191 9.92 12.06 -8.22
C ARG A 191 9.83 10.97 -9.30
N PRO A 192 10.82 10.83 -10.22
CA PRO A 192 10.77 9.79 -11.25
C PRO A 192 10.62 8.39 -10.67
N MET A 193 9.62 7.63 -11.13
CA MET A 193 9.27 6.28 -10.62
C MET A 193 10.46 5.30 -10.66
N THR A 194 11.35 5.44 -11.65
CA THR A 194 12.57 4.63 -11.77
C THR A 194 13.55 4.77 -10.60
N THR A 195 13.38 5.78 -9.75
CA THR A 195 14.24 6.04 -8.59
C THR A 195 13.62 5.63 -7.26
N TRP A 196 12.35 5.22 -7.23
CA TRP A 196 11.60 5.03 -5.98
C TRP A 196 12.16 3.89 -5.13
N GLY A 197 12.40 2.73 -5.73
CA GLY A 197 12.97 1.59 -4.99
C GLY A 197 14.41 1.84 -4.51
N LEU A 198 15.21 2.63 -5.23
CA LEU A 198 16.52 3.06 -4.72
C LEU A 198 16.39 3.98 -3.51
N GLY A 199 15.46 4.94 -3.56
CA GLY A 199 15.16 5.78 -2.40
C GLY A 199 14.69 4.95 -1.20
N LEU A 200 13.93 3.88 -1.42
CA LEU A 200 13.55 2.95 -0.35
C LEU A 200 14.76 2.31 0.32
N ILE A 201 15.64 1.65 -0.45
CA ILE A 201 16.76 0.90 0.14
C ILE A 201 17.90 1.79 0.64
N ASN A 202 18.16 2.94 -0.01
CA ASN A 202 19.32 3.79 0.29
C ASN A 202 19.00 4.97 1.21
N GLU A 203 17.73 5.40 1.29
CA GLU A 203 17.32 6.55 2.11
C GLU A 203 16.42 6.10 3.27
N ALA A 204 15.28 5.46 2.97
CA ALA A 204 14.26 5.18 3.99
C ALA A 204 14.60 3.99 4.91
N CYS A 205 15.11 2.87 4.37
CA CYS A 205 15.48 1.70 5.18
C CYS A 205 16.58 2.03 6.23
N PRO A 206 17.67 2.75 5.90
CA PRO A 206 18.65 3.17 6.90
C PRO A 206 18.03 4.02 8.02
N VAL A 207 17.16 4.97 7.66
CA VAL A 207 16.43 5.80 8.65
C VAL A 207 15.54 4.94 9.54
N ALA A 208 14.81 3.97 8.96
CA ALA A 208 13.96 3.05 9.71
C ALA A 208 14.77 2.22 10.72
N ARG A 209 15.97 1.76 10.33
CA ARG A 209 16.86 1.00 11.21
C ARG A 209 17.32 1.85 12.40
N THR A 210 17.72 3.10 12.15
CA THR A 210 18.07 4.05 13.22
C THR A 210 16.90 4.32 14.17
N ILE A 211 15.67 4.43 13.65
CA ILE A 211 14.47 4.58 14.50
C ILE A 211 14.27 3.35 15.39
N VAL A 212 14.35 2.13 14.85
CA VAL A 212 14.20 0.90 15.63
C VAL A 212 15.25 0.84 16.75
N GLN A 213 16.52 1.09 16.42
CA GLN A 213 17.62 1.11 17.39
C GLN A 213 17.42 2.17 18.47
N GLY A 214 17.04 3.39 18.08
CA GLY A 214 16.83 4.51 19.01
C GLY A 214 15.64 4.32 19.95
N ARG A 215 14.62 3.54 19.54
CA ARG A 215 13.46 3.21 20.36
C ARG A 215 13.70 2.08 21.37
N GLY A 216 14.71 1.24 21.15
CA GLY A 216 15.11 0.20 22.09
C GLY A 216 14.10 -0.93 22.28
N PHE A 217 13.15 -1.13 21.35
CA PHE A 217 12.11 -2.17 21.45
C PHE A 217 12.26 -3.23 20.36
N ALA A 218 12.36 -4.50 20.75
CA ALA A 218 12.58 -5.67 19.87
C ALA A 218 13.73 -5.49 18.86
N VAL A 219 14.83 -4.86 19.30
CA VAL A 219 15.95 -4.48 18.43
C VAL A 219 16.66 -5.71 17.90
N ASP A 220 17.04 -6.65 18.77
CA ASP A 220 17.85 -7.82 18.40
C ASP A 220 17.11 -8.72 17.41
N GLU A 221 15.81 -8.96 17.61
CA GLU A 221 14.99 -9.74 16.70
C GLU A 221 14.82 -9.05 15.34
N THR A 222 14.59 -7.73 15.36
CA THR A 222 14.41 -6.93 14.13
C THR A 222 15.71 -6.87 13.32
N GLU A 223 16.85 -6.71 13.98
CA GLU A 223 18.18 -6.69 13.36
C GLU A 223 18.54 -8.04 12.73
N ARG A 224 18.22 -9.14 13.40
CA ARG A 224 18.42 -10.50 12.88
C ARG A 224 17.69 -10.72 11.54
N ASP A 225 16.44 -10.26 11.45
CA ASP A 225 15.56 -10.58 10.31
C ASP A 225 15.51 -9.45 9.26
N TRP A 226 16.30 -8.37 9.44
CA TRP A 226 16.29 -7.17 8.59
C TRP A 226 16.65 -7.45 7.12
N GLY A 227 17.64 -8.32 6.90
CA GLY A 227 18.30 -8.48 5.60
C GLY A 227 17.34 -8.87 4.47
N TYR A 228 16.37 -9.75 4.75
CA TYR A 228 15.47 -10.30 3.74
C TYR A 228 14.78 -9.22 2.88
N PHE A 229 14.22 -8.20 3.52
CA PHE A 229 13.48 -7.15 2.81
C PHE A 229 14.39 -6.38 1.84
N CYS A 230 15.53 -5.89 2.33
CA CYS A 230 16.48 -5.13 1.52
C CYS A 230 17.06 -5.96 0.38
N ASP A 231 17.42 -7.22 0.65
CA ASP A 231 18.01 -8.12 -0.35
C ASP A 231 17.01 -8.43 -1.46
N LYS A 232 15.73 -8.66 -1.12
CA LYS A 232 14.67 -8.87 -2.11
C LYS A 232 14.38 -7.64 -2.95
N TRP A 233 14.39 -6.45 -2.36
CA TRP A 233 14.23 -5.20 -3.10
C TRP A 233 15.42 -4.93 -4.03
N GLN A 234 16.65 -5.15 -3.57
CA GLN A 234 17.83 -5.03 -4.42
C GLN A 234 17.75 -6.00 -5.60
N TRP A 235 17.40 -7.26 -5.37
CA TRP A 235 17.18 -8.24 -6.42
C TRP A 235 16.14 -7.78 -7.46
N TYR A 236 15.01 -7.22 -7.02
CA TYR A 236 13.98 -6.69 -7.92
C TYR A 236 14.51 -5.52 -8.77
N LEU A 237 15.27 -4.61 -8.17
CA LEU A 237 15.88 -3.49 -8.88
C LEU A 237 16.87 -3.98 -9.93
N ASP A 238 17.70 -4.99 -9.60
CA ASP A 238 18.61 -5.61 -10.56
C ASP A 238 17.83 -6.27 -11.71
N LEU A 239 16.76 -7.02 -11.39
CA LEU A 239 15.89 -7.67 -12.37
C LEU A 239 15.27 -6.67 -13.37
N ARG A 240 14.96 -5.46 -12.92
CA ARG A 240 14.37 -4.39 -13.73
C ARG A 240 15.39 -3.42 -14.33
N GLY A 241 16.69 -3.60 -14.08
CA GLY A 241 17.73 -2.68 -14.55
C GLY A 241 17.69 -1.31 -13.87
N LEU A 242 17.15 -1.22 -12.65
CA LEU A 242 16.92 0.02 -11.90
C LEU A 242 17.96 0.29 -10.80
N SER A 243 18.97 -0.56 -10.64
CA SER A 243 19.98 -0.44 -9.57
C SER A 243 20.85 0.81 -9.66
N ASN A 244 20.84 1.52 -10.79
CA ASN A 244 21.50 2.82 -10.97
C ASN A 244 20.52 4.01 -11.04
N GLY A 245 19.20 3.76 -11.02
CA GLY A 245 18.15 4.79 -11.06
C GLY A 245 17.93 5.46 -12.42
N VAL A 246 18.71 5.10 -13.44
CA VAL A 246 18.69 5.71 -14.78
C VAL A 246 18.07 4.77 -15.82
N GLY A 247 18.16 3.45 -15.60
CA GLY A 247 17.65 2.43 -16.53
C GLY A 247 18.71 1.98 -17.56
N PRO A 248 18.27 1.40 -18.71
CA PRO A 248 16.89 1.27 -19.15
C PRO A 248 16.08 0.27 -18.31
N LEU A 249 14.77 0.50 -18.22
CA LEU A 249 13.84 -0.44 -17.59
C LEU A 249 13.77 -1.73 -18.42
N LEU A 250 14.02 -2.86 -17.77
CA LEU A 250 14.05 -4.18 -18.41
C LEU A 250 12.73 -4.92 -18.19
N TRP A 251 12.09 -5.30 -19.29
CA TRP A 251 10.89 -6.15 -19.28
C TRP A 251 11.18 -7.49 -19.93
N PRO A 252 10.57 -8.59 -19.44
CA PRO A 252 10.54 -9.84 -20.19
C PRO A 252 9.87 -9.66 -21.56
N PRO A 253 10.28 -10.40 -22.61
CA PRO A 253 9.68 -10.29 -23.95
C PRO A 253 8.17 -10.55 -23.97
N SER A 254 7.70 -11.48 -23.12
CA SER A 254 6.28 -11.74 -22.86
C SER A 254 5.97 -11.42 -21.41
N TYR A 255 4.98 -10.56 -21.19
CA TYR A 255 4.59 -10.12 -19.86
C TYR A 255 3.06 -9.95 -19.73
N GLY A 256 2.31 -10.90 -20.30
CA GLY A 256 0.86 -10.99 -20.19
C GLY A 256 0.41 -11.58 -18.84
N PRO A 257 -0.90 -11.82 -18.64
CA PRO A 257 -1.42 -12.27 -17.35
C PRO A 257 -0.74 -13.53 -16.81
N ALA A 258 -0.56 -14.56 -17.64
CA ALA A 258 0.09 -15.81 -17.21
C ALA A 258 1.58 -15.62 -16.87
N GLU A 259 2.30 -14.82 -17.66
CA GLU A 259 3.71 -14.52 -17.40
C GLU A 259 3.88 -13.65 -16.15
N ARG A 260 2.95 -12.72 -15.90
CA ARG A 260 2.94 -11.89 -14.70
C ARG A 260 2.68 -12.72 -13.45
N ASP A 261 1.70 -13.61 -13.44
CA ASP A 261 1.48 -14.52 -12.30
C ASP A 261 2.76 -15.32 -11.96
N LYS A 262 3.43 -15.86 -12.99
CA LYS A 262 4.70 -16.58 -12.81
C LYS A 262 5.80 -15.66 -12.25
N ALA A 263 5.89 -14.43 -12.74
CA ALA A 263 6.87 -13.46 -12.26
C ALA A 263 6.57 -13.03 -10.82
N TYR A 264 5.34 -12.66 -10.50
CA TYR A 264 4.91 -12.24 -9.17
C TYR A 264 5.10 -13.37 -8.15
N LYS A 265 4.86 -14.62 -8.53
CA LYS A 265 5.19 -15.78 -7.69
C LYS A 265 6.68 -15.83 -7.30
N SER A 266 7.59 -15.38 -8.17
CA SER A 266 9.03 -15.27 -7.85
C SER A 266 9.37 -14.11 -6.90
N PHE A 267 8.50 -13.10 -6.82
CA PHE A 267 8.65 -11.97 -5.89
C PHE A 267 8.21 -12.38 -4.48
N SER A 268 7.27 -13.32 -4.40
CA SER A 268 6.65 -13.75 -3.17
C SER A 268 7.59 -14.40 -2.15
N LEU A 269 7.24 -14.26 -0.87
CA LEU A 269 7.91 -14.95 0.23
C LEU A 269 7.53 -16.44 0.27
N SER A 270 6.25 -16.76 0.09
CA SER A 270 5.70 -18.11 0.32
C SER A 270 4.66 -18.56 -0.72
N GLY A 271 4.74 -18.05 -1.95
CA GLY A 271 4.02 -18.57 -3.11
C GLY A 271 2.74 -17.83 -3.49
N TRP A 272 2.14 -17.07 -2.58
CA TRP A 272 1.02 -16.16 -2.88
C TRP A 272 1.57 -14.73 -2.93
N ALA A 273 1.65 -14.18 -4.14
CA ALA A 273 2.38 -12.95 -4.43
C ALA A 273 1.58 -11.71 -4.07
N GLY A 274 2.21 -10.72 -3.44
CA GLY A 274 1.58 -9.50 -2.94
C GLY A 274 1.18 -9.57 -1.48
N ARG A 275 1.24 -10.76 -0.87
CA ARG A 275 0.76 -11.00 0.50
C ARG A 275 1.70 -10.54 1.61
N SER A 276 2.92 -10.15 1.29
CA SER A 276 3.93 -9.77 2.27
C SER A 276 4.29 -8.29 2.14
N GLY A 277 4.81 -7.70 3.22
CA GLY A 277 5.17 -6.29 3.21
C GLY A 277 6.25 -5.92 2.18
N HIS A 278 7.09 -6.87 1.74
CA HIS A 278 8.08 -6.61 0.69
C HIS A 278 7.50 -6.62 -0.71
N ASP A 279 6.59 -7.55 -1.05
CA ASP A 279 6.15 -7.79 -2.42
C ASP A 279 4.87 -7.04 -2.82
N ALA A 280 3.97 -6.71 -1.89
CA ALA A 280 2.80 -5.87 -2.19
C ALA A 280 3.20 -4.52 -2.82
N PRO A 281 4.04 -3.69 -2.15
CA PRO A 281 4.52 -2.44 -2.75
C PRO A 281 5.46 -2.65 -3.95
N MET A 282 6.10 -3.82 -4.08
CA MET A 282 6.95 -4.16 -5.23
C MET A 282 6.15 -4.40 -6.49
N ILE A 283 5.08 -5.20 -6.39
CA ILE A 283 4.13 -5.44 -7.49
C ILE A 283 3.42 -4.14 -7.85
N ALA A 284 3.04 -3.32 -6.86
CA ALA A 284 2.47 -2.00 -7.10
C ALA A 284 3.42 -1.08 -7.89
N LEU A 285 4.71 -1.03 -7.53
CA LEU A 285 5.71 -0.28 -8.29
C LEU A 285 5.91 -0.85 -9.70
N ASP A 286 5.93 -2.18 -9.85
CA ASP A 286 6.04 -2.84 -11.15
C ASP A 286 4.87 -2.48 -12.07
N ALA A 287 3.65 -2.45 -11.52
CA ALA A 287 2.46 -2.03 -12.24
C ALA A 287 2.53 -0.56 -12.66
N LEU A 288 2.94 0.34 -11.76
CA LEU A 288 3.11 1.77 -12.05
C LEU A 288 4.13 2.02 -13.17
N LEU A 289 5.27 1.33 -13.12
CA LEU A 289 6.33 1.41 -14.14
C LEU A 289 5.85 0.89 -15.51
N GLY A 290 5.02 -0.16 -15.51
CA GLY A 290 4.48 -0.77 -16.73
C GLY A 290 3.32 0.00 -17.35
N ALA A 291 2.49 0.64 -16.53
CA ALA A 291 1.26 1.29 -16.98
C ALA A 291 1.46 2.76 -17.35
N GLY A 292 2.40 3.47 -16.72
CA GLY A 292 2.51 4.91 -16.89
C GLY A 292 1.20 5.61 -16.52
N SER A 293 0.63 6.39 -17.44
CA SER A 293 -0.62 7.12 -17.24
C SER A 293 -1.88 6.38 -17.72
N ASP A 294 -1.80 5.07 -17.94
CA ASP A 294 -2.93 4.24 -18.39
C ASP A 294 -3.55 3.51 -17.20
N TRP A 295 -4.79 3.87 -16.84
CA TRP A 295 -5.52 3.25 -15.72
C TRP A 295 -5.87 1.78 -15.98
N GLU A 296 -6.24 1.44 -17.22
CA GLU A 296 -6.61 0.07 -17.56
C GLU A 296 -5.39 -0.84 -17.49
N GLU A 297 -4.24 -0.39 -18.02
CA GLU A 297 -3.00 -1.13 -17.90
C GLU A 297 -2.51 -1.24 -16.44
N LEU A 298 -2.76 -0.22 -15.60
CA LEU A 298 -2.47 -0.29 -14.17
C LEU A 298 -3.27 -1.40 -13.50
N MET A 299 -4.59 -1.43 -13.72
CA MET A 299 -5.46 -2.45 -13.12
C MET A 299 -5.15 -3.85 -13.66
N ASN A 300 -4.87 -3.98 -14.96
CA ASN A 300 -4.44 -5.24 -15.56
C ASN A 300 -3.18 -5.83 -14.91
N ARG A 301 -2.28 -4.97 -14.39
CA ARG A 301 -1.04 -5.39 -13.74
C ARG A 301 -1.17 -5.54 -12.22
N ALA A 302 -1.84 -4.58 -11.57
CA ALA A 302 -1.91 -4.51 -10.11
C ALA A 302 -3.12 -5.22 -9.51
N ALA A 303 -4.29 -5.18 -10.16
CA ALA A 303 -5.54 -5.70 -9.58
C ALA A 303 -5.97 -7.05 -10.16
N PHE A 304 -5.58 -7.36 -11.40
CA PHE A 304 -6.07 -8.53 -12.12
C PHE A 304 -4.94 -9.56 -12.29
N HIS A 305 -4.54 -10.19 -11.19
CA HIS A 305 -3.52 -11.24 -11.15
C HIS A 305 -3.86 -12.30 -10.09
N GLY A 306 -3.27 -13.49 -10.19
CA GLY A 306 -3.55 -14.62 -9.30
C GLY A 306 -2.89 -14.55 -7.91
N GLY A 307 -2.65 -13.33 -7.42
CA GLY A 307 -1.95 -13.03 -6.19
C GLY A 307 -2.90 -12.45 -5.14
N ASP A 308 -2.36 -11.78 -4.14
CA ASP A 308 -3.08 -10.94 -3.19
C ASP A 308 -3.32 -9.59 -3.89
N SER A 309 -4.40 -9.52 -4.66
CA SER A 309 -4.59 -8.57 -5.75
C SER A 309 -5.27 -7.26 -5.36
N ASP A 310 -6.12 -7.26 -4.35
CA ASP A 310 -6.63 -6.05 -3.71
C ASP A 310 -5.50 -5.29 -2.98
N SER A 311 -4.63 -6.00 -2.25
CA SER A 311 -3.46 -5.43 -1.56
C SER A 311 -2.45 -4.73 -2.47
N THR A 312 -2.17 -5.29 -3.64
CA THR A 312 -1.29 -4.67 -4.62
C THR A 312 -1.98 -3.51 -5.32
N ALA A 313 -3.28 -3.64 -5.61
CA ALA A 313 -4.09 -2.61 -6.26
C ALA A 313 -4.29 -1.37 -5.40
N VAL A 314 -4.58 -1.52 -4.10
CA VAL A 314 -4.82 -0.39 -3.18
C VAL A 314 -3.60 0.54 -3.09
N ILE A 315 -2.38 -0.03 -3.10
CA ILE A 315 -1.11 0.71 -3.08
C ILE A 315 -0.86 1.37 -4.45
N ALA A 316 -0.97 0.59 -5.53
CA ALA A 316 -0.69 1.05 -6.89
C ALA A 316 -1.63 2.19 -7.30
N ALA A 317 -2.93 2.00 -7.08
CA ALA A 317 -3.96 2.97 -7.44
C ALA A 317 -3.87 4.25 -6.61
N CYS A 318 -3.46 4.16 -5.33
CA CYS A 318 -3.18 5.36 -4.53
C CYS A 318 -2.07 6.20 -5.16
N CYS A 319 -0.92 5.59 -5.44
CA CYS A 319 0.22 6.27 -6.06
C CYS A 319 -0.13 6.82 -7.45
N TRP A 320 -0.89 6.07 -8.25
CA TRP A 320 -1.33 6.49 -9.57
C TRP A 320 -2.30 7.67 -9.50
N GLY A 321 -3.28 7.65 -8.61
CA GLY A 321 -4.21 8.76 -8.40
C GLY A 321 -3.50 10.04 -7.96
N LEU A 322 -2.48 9.92 -7.11
CA LEU A 322 -1.63 11.06 -6.75
C LEU A 322 -0.90 11.63 -7.97
N LEU A 323 -0.41 10.78 -8.88
CA LEU A 323 0.31 11.17 -10.11
C LEU A 323 -0.59 11.79 -11.19
N TYR A 324 -1.77 11.21 -11.42
CA TYR A 324 -2.56 11.45 -12.63
C TYR A 324 -3.99 11.96 -12.38
N GLY A 325 -4.42 12.05 -11.11
CA GLY A 325 -5.80 12.39 -10.77
C GLY A 325 -6.76 11.27 -11.20
N THR A 326 -7.97 11.64 -11.63
CA THR A 326 -8.98 10.72 -12.18
C THR A 326 -9.00 10.69 -13.72
N LYS A 327 -8.03 11.31 -14.38
CA LYS A 327 -8.02 11.45 -15.83
C LYS A 327 -7.88 10.08 -16.50
N GLY A 328 -8.87 9.69 -17.30
CA GLY A 328 -8.88 8.40 -18.01
C GLY A 328 -9.41 7.23 -17.17
N VAL A 329 -9.82 7.49 -15.93
CA VAL A 329 -10.52 6.51 -15.10
C VAL A 329 -12.02 6.52 -15.48
N PRO A 330 -12.61 5.38 -15.87
CA PRO A 330 -14.06 5.26 -16.04
C PRO A 330 -14.80 5.73 -14.78
N GLU A 331 -15.80 6.60 -14.94
CA GLU A 331 -16.54 7.16 -13.80
C GLU A 331 -17.15 6.08 -12.91
N GLY A 332 -17.69 5.02 -13.52
CA GLY A 332 -18.26 3.88 -12.80
C GLY A 332 -17.26 3.14 -11.90
N ASN A 333 -15.95 3.30 -12.08
CA ASN A 333 -14.96 2.65 -11.22
C ASN A 333 -14.84 3.29 -9.84
N TYR A 334 -15.38 4.50 -9.63
CA TYR A 334 -15.21 5.19 -8.36
C TYR A 334 -16.39 6.09 -7.95
N SER A 335 -17.36 6.36 -8.83
CA SER A 335 -18.44 7.31 -8.56
C SER A 335 -19.25 6.94 -7.33
N ASP A 336 -19.59 5.67 -7.20
CA ASP A 336 -20.47 5.10 -6.17
C ASP A 336 -19.69 4.17 -5.22
N LEU A 337 -18.37 4.38 -5.13
CA LEU A 337 -17.47 3.62 -4.28
C LEU A 337 -17.91 3.72 -2.81
N GLU A 338 -17.91 2.57 -2.12
CA GLU A 338 -18.13 2.51 -0.68
C GLU A 338 -17.14 3.42 0.07
N TYR A 339 -17.65 4.22 1.01
CA TYR A 339 -16.87 5.19 1.79
C TYR A 339 -16.20 6.33 1.02
N ARG A 340 -16.56 6.59 -0.24
CA ARG A 340 -16.03 7.70 -1.04
C ARG A 340 -16.00 9.03 -0.29
N ASP A 341 -17.10 9.44 0.34
CA ASP A 341 -17.15 10.69 1.11
C ASP A 341 -16.15 10.74 2.27
N ARG A 342 -15.89 9.61 2.92
CA ARG A 342 -14.88 9.53 4.00
C ARG A 342 -13.47 9.66 3.42
N LEU A 343 -13.20 8.97 2.31
CA LEU A 343 -11.92 9.02 1.60
C LEU A 343 -11.60 10.44 1.12
N GLU A 344 -12.56 11.12 0.50
CA GLU A 344 -12.42 12.50 0.03
C GLU A 344 -12.19 13.48 1.21
N ARG A 345 -12.96 13.35 2.30
CA ARG A 345 -12.76 14.19 3.50
C ARG A 345 -11.37 14.00 4.12
N CYS A 346 -10.91 12.76 4.27
CA CYS A 346 -9.56 12.49 4.76
C CYS A 346 -8.50 13.10 3.83
N ALA A 347 -8.66 12.96 2.51
CA ALA A 347 -7.74 13.56 1.55
C ALA A 347 -7.63 15.08 1.70
N GLU A 348 -8.76 15.79 1.85
CA GLU A 348 -8.79 17.24 2.07
C GLU A 348 -8.07 17.64 3.36
N GLN A 349 -8.34 16.92 4.46
CA GLN A 349 -7.72 17.17 5.76
C GLN A 349 -6.20 16.93 5.72
N LEU A 350 -5.77 15.83 5.10
CA LEU A 350 -4.34 15.53 4.92
C LEU A 350 -3.64 16.55 4.03
N TYR A 351 -4.31 17.04 2.99
CA TYR A 351 -3.80 18.12 2.14
C TYR A 351 -3.59 19.41 2.93
N ALA A 352 -4.61 19.85 3.68
CA ALA A 352 -4.55 21.04 4.54
C ALA A 352 -3.49 20.93 5.66
N LEU A 353 -3.16 19.70 6.07
CA LEU A 353 -2.16 19.42 7.10
C LEU A 353 -0.72 19.29 6.55
N SER A 354 -0.54 19.27 5.23
CA SER A 354 0.75 19.06 4.55
C SER A 354 1.25 20.30 3.79
N HIS A 355 0.35 21.25 3.49
CA HIS A 355 0.59 22.51 2.79
C HIS A 355 0.24 23.68 3.71
#